data_AF-A0A1Q5XF10-F1
#
_entry.id   AF-A0A1Q5XF10-F1
#
_cell.length_a   1.000
_cell.length_b   1.000
_cell.length_c   1.000
_cell.angle_alpha   90.00
_cell.angle_beta   90.00
_cell.angle_gamma   90.00
#
_symmetry.space_group_name_H-M   'P 1'
#
loop_
_entity.id
_entity.type
_entity.pdbx_description
1 polymer ?
#
loop_
_entity_poly.entity_id
_entity_poly.type
_entity_poly.pdbx_seq_one_letter_code
_entity_poly.pdbx_strand_id
1 'polypeptide(L)'
;MKTRMKLLLIVISIFCSIVLPVLILELFHLLFPEFYTKGFLTGLGHLLICGLMIILNIVTSQIIIHSQYNKGKEDMTRYIIIFIIVSIILQVTLSIMIENPFKDPPTIN
;
A
#
# COMPACT_ATOMS: atom_id res chain seq x y z
N MET A 1 18.49 1.24 -25.32
CA MET A 1 17.14 1.73 -24.93
C MET A 1 16.51 0.93 -23.78
N LYS A 2 16.54 -0.42 -23.80
CA LYS A 2 15.90 -1.30 -22.79
C LYS A 2 16.32 -1.08 -21.32
N THR A 3 17.60 -0.78 -21.04
CA THR A 3 18.11 -0.66 -19.65
C THR A 3 17.64 0.60 -18.92
N ARG A 4 17.57 1.75 -19.62
CA ARG A 4 17.12 3.02 -19.02
C ARG A 4 15.63 2.98 -18.68
N MET A 5 14.82 2.40 -19.55
CA MET A 5 13.39 2.21 -19.31
C MET A 5 13.12 1.27 -18.14
N LYS A 6 13.90 0.18 -18.02
CA LYS A 6 13.82 -0.74 -16.87
C LYS A 6 14.16 -0.02 -15.55
N LEU A 7 15.23 0.79 -15.54
CA LEU A 7 15.62 1.56 -14.35
C LEU A 7 14.51 2.54 -13.95
N LEU A 8 13.92 3.25 -14.91
CA LEU A 8 12.85 4.20 -14.67
C LEU A 8 11.59 3.51 -14.09
N LEU A 9 11.23 2.35 -14.63
CA LEU A 9 10.12 1.53 -14.10
C LEU A 9 10.38 1.06 -12.67
N ILE A 10 11.62 0.66 -12.35
CA ILE A 10 11.99 0.26 -10.99
C ILE A 10 11.85 1.44 -10.02
N VAL A 11 12.37 2.61 -10.39
CA VAL A 11 12.31 3.81 -9.54
C VAL A 11 10.87 4.24 -9.30
N ILE A 12 10.06 4.33 -10.36
CA ILE A 12 8.63 4.67 -10.23
C ILE A 12 7.90 3.64 -9.37
N SER A 13 8.21 2.36 -9.57
CA SER A 13 7.53 1.30 -8.83
C SER A 13 7.90 1.29 -7.35
N ILE A 14 9.16 1.58 -6.99
CA ILE A 14 9.56 1.73 -5.59
C ILE A 14 8.85 2.94 -4.97
N PHE A 15 8.79 4.06 -5.69
CA PHE A 15 8.08 5.25 -5.23
C PHE A 15 6.59 4.95 -4.99
N CYS A 16 5.90 4.34 -5.95
CA CYS A 16 4.50 3.92 -5.80
C CYS A 16 4.30 2.91 -4.66
N SER A 17 5.27 2.02 -4.44
CA SER A 17 5.21 1.02 -3.37
C SER A 17 5.22 1.64 -1.97
N ILE A 18 5.79 2.83 -1.82
CA ILE A 18 5.84 3.59 -0.57
C ILE A 18 4.67 4.56 -0.47
N VAL A 19 4.46 5.37 -1.52
CA VAL A 19 3.46 6.44 -1.52
C VAL A 19 2.05 5.89 -1.40
N LEU A 20 1.73 4.78 -2.08
CA LEU A 20 0.38 4.22 -2.02
C LEU A 20 -0.02 3.78 -0.60
N PRO A 21 0.80 3.01 0.13
CA PRO A 21 0.48 2.68 1.52
C PRO A 21 0.36 3.86 2.46
N VAL A 22 1.26 4.83 2.33
CA VAL A 22 1.22 6.05 3.16
C VAL A 22 -0.05 6.84 2.88
N LEU A 23 -0.43 7.01 1.61
CA LEU A 23 -1.68 7.69 1.24
C LEU A 23 -2.92 7.00 1.82
N ILE A 24 -2.96 5.67 1.82
CA ILE A 24 -4.07 4.93 2.44
C ILE A 24 -4.11 5.17 3.94
N LEU A 25 -2.97 5.12 4.63
CA LEU A 25 -2.88 5.40 6.06
C LEU A 25 -3.39 6.81 6.40
N GLU A 26 -2.94 7.81 5.66
CA GLU A 26 -3.38 9.21 5.82
C GLU A 26 -4.88 9.37 5.54
N LEU A 27 -5.41 8.67 4.53
CA LEU A 27 -6.84 8.64 4.26
C LEU A 27 -7.64 8.08 5.44
N PHE A 28 -7.15 7.02 6.10
CA PHE A 28 -7.82 6.54 7.31
C PHE A 28 -7.77 7.60 8.44
N HIS A 29 -6.64 8.28 8.66
CA HIS A 29 -6.55 9.35 9.67
C HIS A 29 -7.50 10.51 9.37
N LEU A 30 -7.64 10.87 8.09
CA LEU A 30 -8.54 11.93 7.64
C LEU A 30 -10.02 11.53 7.77
N LEU A 31 -10.37 10.28 7.47
CA LEU A 31 -11.75 9.79 7.49
C LEU A 31 -12.22 9.44 8.91
N PHE A 32 -11.32 9.01 9.79
CA PHE A 32 -11.65 8.55 11.14
C PHE A 32 -10.85 9.28 12.24
N PRO A 33 -10.78 10.63 12.26
CA PRO A 33 -9.90 11.37 13.16
C PRO A 33 -10.20 11.10 14.65
N GLU A 34 -11.46 10.82 15.00
CA GLU A 34 -11.84 10.50 16.38
C GLU A 34 -11.29 9.16 16.87
N PHE A 35 -11.10 8.20 15.96
CA PHE A 35 -10.49 6.90 16.28
C PHE A 35 -9.02 7.07 16.68
N TYR A 36 -8.29 7.95 16.00
CA TYR A 36 -6.86 8.17 16.21
C TYR A 36 -6.52 9.15 17.33
N THR A 37 -7.48 9.97 17.79
CA THR A 37 -7.23 11.00 18.80
C THR A 37 -7.48 10.53 20.23
N LYS A 38 -8.20 9.41 20.43
CA LYS A 38 -8.66 8.98 21.76
C LYS A 38 -7.97 7.72 22.31
N GLY A 39 -7.16 7.03 21.52
CA GLY A 39 -6.33 5.91 22.00
C GLY A 39 -4.83 6.22 21.88
N PHE A 40 -4.05 5.89 22.92
CA PHE A 40 -2.58 5.99 22.85
C PHE A 40 -1.97 4.95 21.89
N LEU A 41 -2.68 3.85 21.62
CA LEU A 41 -2.24 2.76 20.74
C LEU A 41 -3.04 2.67 19.42
N THR A 42 -4.12 3.44 19.27
CA THR A 42 -4.94 3.45 18.05
C THR A 42 -4.16 4.05 16.90
N GLY A 43 -4.00 3.30 15.82
CA GLY A 43 -3.20 3.66 14.66
C GLY A 43 -1.82 3.03 14.63
N LEU A 44 -1.36 2.40 15.73
CA LEU A 44 -0.13 1.60 15.71
C LEU A 44 -0.31 0.35 14.83
N GLY A 45 -1.48 -0.28 14.88
CA GLY A 45 -1.84 -1.39 14.00
C GLY A 45 -1.85 -0.97 12.55
N HIS A 46 -2.48 0.16 12.23
CA HIS A 46 -2.46 0.71 10.88
C HIS A 46 -1.06 1.11 10.38
N LEU A 47 -0.20 1.66 11.26
CA LEU A 47 1.21 1.92 10.96
C LEU A 47 1.99 0.63 10.65
N LEU A 48 1.78 -0.43 11.44
CA LEU A 48 2.40 -1.73 11.21
C LEU A 48 1.95 -2.34 9.88
N ILE A 49 0.66 -2.28 9.58
CA ILE A 49 0.11 -2.72 8.29
C ILE A 49 0.68 -1.88 7.14
N CYS A 50 0.80 -0.55 7.31
CA CYS A 50 1.44 0.31 6.32
C CYS A 50 2.88 -0.12 6.05
N GLY A 51 3.70 -0.32 7.09
CA GLY A 51 5.08 -0.78 6.95
C GLY A 51 5.18 -2.14 6.25
N LEU A 52 4.32 -3.09 6.62
CA LEU A 52 4.26 -4.41 6.00
C LEU A 52 3.83 -4.32 4.52
N MET A 53 2.87 -3.47 4.19
CA MET A 53 2.43 -3.24 2.81
C MET A 53 3.51 -2.58 1.96
N ILE A 54 4.32 -1.69 2.51
CA ILE A 54 5.49 -1.13 1.80
C ILE A 54 6.45 -2.25 1.39
N ILE A 55 6.81 -3.12 2.34
CA ILE A 55 7.73 -4.24 2.08
C ILE A 55 7.13 -5.18 1.02
N LEU A 56 5.86 -5.57 1.16
CA LEU A 56 5.17 -6.44 0.20
C LEU A 56 5.12 -5.80 -1.19
N ASN A 57 4.73 -4.53 -1.29
CA ASN A 57 4.64 -3.82 -2.57
C ASN A 57 6.00 -3.73 -3.27
N ILE A 58 7.09 -3.47 -2.52
CA ILE A 58 8.46 -3.46 -3.06
C ILE A 58 8.82 -4.85 -3.61
N VAL A 59 8.60 -5.93 -2.84
CA VAL A 59 8.95 -7.28 -3.27
C VAL A 59 8.11 -7.71 -4.48
N THR A 60 6.80 -7.54 -4.42
CA THR A 60 5.87 -7.93 -5.50
C THR A 60 6.15 -7.14 -6.78
N SER A 61 6.43 -5.84 -6.68
CA SER A 61 6.74 -5.05 -7.88
C SER A 61 8.03 -5.47 -8.56
N GLN A 62 9.09 -5.79 -7.81
CA GLN A 62 10.33 -6.34 -8.38
C GLN A 62 10.08 -7.66 -9.11
N ILE A 63 9.25 -8.54 -8.54
CA ILE A 63 8.86 -9.81 -9.17
C ILE A 63 8.11 -9.57 -10.48
N ILE A 64 7.13 -8.65 -10.49
CA ILE A 64 6.35 -8.31 -11.69
C ILE A 64 7.28 -7.75 -12.78
N ILE A 65 8.10 -6.75 -12.46
CA ILE A 65 9.03 -6.14 -13.42
C ILE A 65 9.98 -7.18 -13.99
N HIS A 66 10.58 -8.03 -13.14
CA HIS A 66 11.50 -9.07 -13.58
C HIS A 66 10.81 -10.11 -14.50
N SER A 67 9.61 -10.58 -14.11
CA SER A 67 8.85 -11.56 -14.89
C SER A 67 8.45 -11.02 -16.27
N GLN A 68 7.96 -9.77 -16.34
CA GLN A 68 7.51 -9.19 -17.61
C GLN A 68 8.68 -8.81 -18.51
N TYR A 69 9.77 -8.31 -17.93
CA TYR A 69 10.99 -8.00 -18.69
C TYR A 69 11.56 -9.25 -19.36
N ASN A 70 11.60 -10.39 -18.67
CA ASN A 70 12.09 -11.66 -19.23
C ASN A 70 11.16 -12.23 -20.31
N LYS A 71 9.85 -11.94 -20.23
CA LYS A 71 8.87 -12.34 -21.25
C LYS A 71 8.84 -11.42 -22.47
N GLY A 72 9.63 -10.34 -22.48
CA GLY A 72 9.67 -9.38 -23.57
C GLY A 72 8.35 -8.61 -23.77
N LYS A 73 7.47 -8.57 -22.76
CA LYS A 73 6.21 -7.83 -22.87
C LYS A 73 6.48 -6.33 -22.73
N GLU A 74 6.07 -5.56 -23.73
CA GLU A 74 6.23 -4.09 -23.73
C GLU A 74 5.11 -3.39 -22.95
N ASP A 75 3.88 -3.91 -22.97
CA ASP A 75 2.77 -3.35 -22.21
C ASP A 75 2.65 -3.97 -20.81
N MET A 76 3.07 -3.21 -19.79
CA MET A 76 2.95 -3.57 -18.38
C MET A 76 1.74 -2.92 -17.68
N THR A 77 1.00 -2.07 -18.38
CA THR A 77 -0.05 -1.20 -17.80
C THR A 77 -1.10 -2.00 -17.06
N ARG A 78 -1.59 -3.08 -17.67
CA ARG A 78 -2.58 -3.98 -17.07
C ARG A 78 -2.10 -4.58 -15.75
N TYR A 79 -0.84 -5.00 -15.68
CA TYR A 79 -0.27 -5.62 -14.47
C TYR A 79 -0.07 -4.59 -13.36
N ILE A 80 0.32 -3.37 -13.71
CA ILE A 80 0.46 -2.25 -12.76
C ILE A 80 -0.91 -1.88 -12.18
N ILE A 81 -1.96 -1.79 -13.01
CA ILE A 81 -3.32 -1.50 -12.55
C ILE A 81 -3.81 -2.59 -11.58
N ILE A 82 -3.65 -3.87 -11.95
CA ILE A 82 -4.04 -4.99 -11.08
C ILE A 82 -3.27 -4.94 -9.76
N PHE A 83 -1.97 -4.67 -9.81
CA PHE A 83 -1.13 -4.52 -8.62
C PHE A 83 -1.63 -3.41 -7.69
N ILE A 84 -1.94 -2.23 -8.22
CA ILE A 84 -2.46 -1.10 -7.43
C ILE A 84 -3.79 -1.47 -6.77
N ILE A 85 -4.74 -2.04 -7.53
CA ILE A 85 -6.05 -2.41 -7.01
C ILE A 85 -5.92 -3.46 -5.89
N VAL A 86 -5.12 -4.50 -6.11
CA VAL A 86 -4.88 -5.54 -5.10
C VAL A 86 -4.22 -4.96 -3.86
N SER A 87 -3.24 -4.06 -4.02
CA SER A 87 -2.56 -3.40 -2.91
C SER A 87 -3.53 -2.57 -2.05
N ILE A 88 -4.40 -1.79 -2.69
CA ILE A 88 -5.44 -1.00 -2.01
C ILE A 88 -6.38 -1.92 -1.22
N ILE A 89 -6.96 -2.93 -1.88
CA ILE A 89 -7.92 -3.84 -1.26
C ILE A 89 -7.26 -4.55 -0.07
N LEU A 90 -6.04 -5.05 -0.25
CA LEU A 90 -5.33 -5.80 0.79
C LEU A 90 -5.03 -4.91 1.99
N GLN A 91 -4.50 -3.70 1.78
CA GLN A 91 -4.17 -2.79 2.87
C GLN A 91 -5.42 -2.34 3.63
N VAL A 92 -6.48 -1.95 2.93
CA VAL A 92 -7.74 -1.52 3.56
C VAL A 92 -8.33 -2.67 4.38
N THR A 93 -8.39 -3.87 3.82
CA THR A 93 -8.92 -5.05 4.52
C THR A 93 -8.10 -5.38 5.76
N LEU A 94 -6.77 -5.45 5.64
CA LEU A 94 -5.88 -5.74 6.76
C LEU A 94 -5.96 -4.66 7.85
N SER A 95 -6.06 -3.40 7.44
CA SER A 95 -6.21 -2.27 8.38
C SER A 95 -7.47 -2.47 9.22
N ILE A 96 -8.63 -2.65 8.57
CA ILE A 96 -9.92 -2.86 9.24
C ILE A 96 -9.93 -4.14 10.11
N MET A 97 -9.25 -5.20 9.68
CA MET A 97 -9.16 -6.45 10.46
C MET A 97 -8.34 -6.32 11.74
N ILE A 98 -7.29 -5.50 11.72
CA ILE A 98 -6.39 -5.29 12.87
C ILE A 98 -6.96 -4.23 13.81
N GLU A 99 -7.39 -3.11 13.27
CA GLU A 99 -7.96 -1.97 14.00
C GLU A 99 -9.22 -1.54 13.26
N ASN A 100 -10.40 -1.79 13.85
CA ASN A 100 -11.66 -1.55 13.16
C ASN A 100 -12.28 -0.20 13.59
N PRO A 101 -12.10 0.88 12.80
CA PRO A 101 -12.66 2.19 13.14
C PRO A 101 -14.21 2.22 13.07
N PHE A 102 -14.86 1.22 12.50
CA PHE A 102 -16.32 1.12 12.43
C PHE A 102 -16.94 0.46 13.67
N LYS A 103 -16.20 -0.41 14.36
CA LYS A 103 -16.71 -1.20 15.49
C LYS A 103 -16.29 -0.66 16.85
N ASP A 104 -15.12 -0.04 16.92
CA ASP A 104 -14.58 0.53 18.15
C ASP A 104 -14.65 2.06 18.09
N PRO A 105 -15.86 2.67 18.01
CA PRO A 105 -15.97 4.12 18.11
C PRO A 105 -15.53 4.52 19.52
N PRO A 106 -14.87 5.67 19.67
CA PRO A 106 -14.27 6.04 20.92
C PRO A 106 -15.32 6.14 22.03
N THR A 107 -15.22 5.28 23.05
CA THR A 107 -16.01 5.42 24.26
C THR A 107 -15.54 6.67 25.00
N ILE A 108 -16.45 7.63 25.09
CA ILE A 108 -16.32 8.82 25.93
C ILE A 108 -16.38 8.31 27.38
N ASN A 109 -15.22 8.17 28.03
CA ASN A 109 -15.17 8.14 29.49
C ASN A 109 -15.35 9.56 30.02
#